data_AF-A0A453FU93-F1
#
_entry.id   AF-A0A453FU93-F1
#
_cell.length_a   1.000
_cell.length_b   1.000
_cell.length_c   1.000
_cell.angle_alpha   90.00
_cell.angle_beta   90.00
_cell.angle_gamma   90.00
#
_symmetry.space_group_name_H-M   'P 1'
#
loop_
_entity.id
_entity.type
_entity.pdbx_description
1 polymer ?
#
loop_
_entity_poly.entity_id
_entity_poly.type
_entity_poly.pdbx_seq_one_letter_code
_entity_poly.pdbx_strand_id
1 'polypeptide(L)'
;QTKDVVKAVKKRLQHKDPKVQYYALTLLETMMKNCGEYVQFEVAEQHVLQEMVKIIQKKNDMQVRDKILLLLDSWQEAFGGPGGKYRQYHWAYLEVKRTGVVFPRRPIDAPPILTPPAIHNSQNYGSPGYAAGSLNERMSSDVDTLSLGDLNNIRNVTELLNDMVYALNPSDPE
;
A
#
# COMPACT_ATOMS: atom_id res chain seq x y z
N GLN A 1 7.66 -11.13 -19.47
CA GLN A 1 7.60 -9.81 -18.79
C GLN A 1 7.68 -9.94 -17.27
N THR A 2 6.66 -10.43 -16.55
CA THR A 2 6.71 -10.55 -15.06
C THR A 2 7.93 -11.31 -14.56
N LYS A 3 8.23 -12.45 -15.18
CA LYS A 3 9.44 -13.24 -14.94
C LYS A 3 10.74 -12.43 -15.04
N ASP A 4 10.86 -11.60 -16.08
CA ASP A 4 12.06 -10.81 -16.35
C ASP A 4 12.21 -9.69 -15.33
N VAL A 5 11.09 -9.07 -14.92
CA VAL A 5 11.05 -8.08 -13.84
C VAL A 5 11.50 -8.71 -12.52
N VAL A 6 10.95 -9.89 -12.16
CA VAL A 6 11.33 -10.60 -10.92
C VAL A 6 12.81 -11.02 -10.95
N LYS A 7 13.33 -11.47 -12.10
CA LYS A 7 14.77 -11.74 -12.27
C LYS A 7 15.63 -10.49 -12.08
N ALA A 8 15.19 -9.34 -12.59
CA ALA A 8 15.89 -8.08 -12.39
C ALA A 8 15.91 -7.67 -10.90
N VAL A 9 14.79 -7.82 -10.19
CA VAL A 9 14.72 -7.59 -8.74
C VAL A 9 15.69 -8.52 -8.00
N LYS A 10 15.69 -9.82 -8.32
CA LYS A 10 16.63 -10.79 -7.74
C LYS A 10 18.09 -10.37 -7.95
N LYS A 11 18.44 -9.92 -9.17
CA LYS A 11 19.80 -9.44 -9.47
C LYS A 11 20.18 -8.24 -8.59
N ARG A 12 19.23 -7.36 -8.27
CA ARG A 12 19.45 -6.23 -7.35
C ARG A 12 19.60 -6.68 -5.89
N LEU A 13 18.90 -7.72 -5.45
CA LEU A 13 19.11 -8.34 -4.14
C LEU A 13 20.52 -8.95 -3.98
N GLN A 14 21.12 -9.41 -5.07
CA GLN A 14 22.50 -9.95 -5.07
C GLN A 14 23.59 -8.87 -5.10
N HIS A 15 23.21 -7.59 -5.16
CA HIS A 15 24.16 -6.48 -5.16
C HIS A 15 24.88 -6.37 -3.82
N LYS A 16 26.12 -5.84 -3.80
CA LYS A 16 26.91 -5.72 -2.56
C LYS A 16 26.47 -4.55 -1.66
N ASP A 17 25.95 -3.48 -2.27
CA ASP A 17 25.46 -2.30 -1.54
C ASP A 17 24.13 -2.61 -0.81
N PRO A 18 24.10 -2.49 0.54
CA PRO A 18 22.90 -2.69 1.33
C PRO A 18 21.73 -1.78 0.93
N LYS A 19 21.99 -0.55 0.48
CA LYS A 19 20.92 0.37 0.05
C LYS A 19 20.22 -0.16 -1.19
N VAL A 20 20.98 -0.70 -2.15
CA VAL A 20 20.41 -1.33 -3.36
C VAL A 20 19.57 -2.54 -2.98
N GLN A 21 20.03 -3.37 -2.04
CA GLN A 21 19.26 -4.51 -1.54
C GLN A 21 17.97 -4.04 -0.87
N TYR A 22 18.04 -3.04 0.00
CA TYR A 22 16.89 -2.51 0.73
C TYR A 22 15.82 -1.95 -0.23
N TYR A 23 16.20 -1.11 -1.20
CA TYR A 23 15.24 -0.60 -2.18
C TYR A 23 14.66 -1.70 -3.07
N ALA A 24 15.45 -2.73 -3.41
CA ALA A 24 14.93 -3.88 -4.14
C ALA A 24 13.90 -4.67 -3.31
N LEU A 25 14.11 -4.81 -2.00
CA LEU A 25 13.13 -5.42 -1.09
C LEU A 25 11.84 -4.57 -0.98
N THR A 26 11.96 -3.25 -0.90
CA THR A 26 10.80 -2.33 -0.87
C THR A 26 10.00 -2.39 -2.17
N LEU A 27 10.68 -2.43 -3.32
CA LEU A 27 10.03 -2.64 -4.61
C LEU A 27 9.33 -4.00 -4.65
N LEU A 28 10.00 -5.07 -4.22
CA LEU A 28 9.44 -6.41 -4.18
C LEU A 28 8.19 -6.48 -3.30
N GLU A 29 8.20 -5.88 -2.12
CA GLU A 29 7.03 -5.75 -1.25
C GLU A 29 5.86 -5.06 -1.95
N THR A 30 6.14 -3.96 -2.64
CA THR A 30 5.13 -3.20 -3.37
C THR A 30 4.54 -4.03 -4.51
N MET A 31 5.37 -4.74 -5.27
CA MET A 31 4.90 -5.65 -6.34
C MET A 31 4.04 -6.78 -5.78
N MET A 32 4.43 -7.37 -4.65
CA MET A 32 3.69 -8.45 -4.00
C MET A 32 2.31 -8.02 -3.50
N LYS A 33 2.17 -6.76 -3.06
CA LYS A 33 0.90 -6.18 -2.59
C LYS A 33 -0.04 -5.79 -3.74
N ASN A 34 0.49 -5.38 -4.89
CA ASN A 34 -0.31 -4.73 -5.94
C ASN A 34 -0.50 -5.57 -7.22
N CYS A 35 0.38 -6.52 -7.52
CA CYS A 35 0.38 -7.22 -8.81
C CYS A 35 -0.22 -8.63 -8.77
N GLY A 36 -0.77 -9.04 -7.62
CA GLY A 36 -1.50 -10.30 -7.47
C GLY A 36 -0.66 -11.57 -7.65
N GLU A 37 -1.35 -12.66 -7.97
CA GLU A 37 -0.82 -14.03 -7.90
C GLU A 37 0.33 -14.32 -8.88
N TYR A 38 0.38 -13.65 -10.05
CA TYR A 38 1.44 -13.87 -11.04
C TYR A 38 2.83 -13.49 -10.49
N VAL A 39 2.92 -12.41 -9.70
CA VAL A 39 4.19 -12.03 -9.06
C VAL A 39 4.54 -13.01 -7.94
N GLN A 40 3.55 -13.45 -7.16
CA GLN A 40 3.74 -14.43 -6.08
C GLN A 40 4.31 -15.74 -6.63
N PHE A 41 3.74 -16.24 -7.74
CA PHE A 41 4.24 -17.41 -8.45
C PHE A 41 5.69 -17.23 -8.91
N GLU A 42 6.01 -16.14 -9.62
CA GLU A 42 7.36 -15.92 -10.15
C GLU A 42 8.40 -15.72 -9.03
N VAL A 43 8.03 -15.11 -7.90
CA VAL A 43 8.93 -14.97 -6.74
C VAL A 43 9.32 -16.33 -6.16
N ALA A 44 8.36 -17.27 -6.09
CA ALA A 44 8.62 -18.65 -5.68
C ALA A 44 9.49 -19.41 -6.71
N GLU A 45 9.18 -19.28 -8.00
CA GLU A 45 9.87 -20.00 -9.09
C GLU A 45 11.28 -19.46 -9.38
N GLN A 46 11.50 -18.15 -9.31
CA GLN A 46 12.82 -17.55 -9.59
C GLN A 46 13.80 -17.67 -8.42
N HIS A 47 13.47 -18.44 -7.38
CA HIS A 47 14.27 -18.64 -6.19
C HIS A 47 14.66 -17.34 -5.46
N VAL A 48 13.75 -16.37 -5.40
CA VAL A 48 13.99 -15.11 -4.71
C VAL A 48 14.08 -15.33 -3.20
N LEU A 49 13.22 -16.21 -2.68
CA LEU A 49 13.16 -16.54 -1.25
C LEU A 49 14.47 -17.16 -0.75
N GLN A 50 15.09 -18.04 -1.55
CA GLN A 50 16.39 -18.63 -1.25
C GLN A 50 17.50 -17.57 -1.17
N GLU A 51 17.44 -16.54 -2.01
CA GLU A 51 18.40 -15.43 -1.95
C GLU A 51 18.21 -14.61 -0.66
N MET A 52 16.96 -14.36 -0.26
CA MET A 52 16.64 -13.69 1.01
C MET A 52 17.17 -14.46 2.22
N VAL A 53 17.01 -15.79 2.26
CA VAL A 53 17.58 -16.65 3.31
C VAL A 53 19.10 -16.56 3.33
N LYS A 54 19.77 -16.60 2.17
CA LYS A 54 21.24 -16.46 2.06
C LYS A 54 21.73 -15.11 2.59
N ILE A 55 21.02 -14.03 2.29
CA ILE A 55 21.34 -12.68 2.78
C ILE A 55 21.34 -12.64 4.31
N ILE A 56 20.33 -13.25 4.96
CA ILE A 56 20.27 -13.33 6.43
C ILE A 56 21.47 -14.10 6.99
N GLN A 57 21.82 -15.24 6.39
CA GLN A 57 22.89 -16.11 6.87
C GLN A 57 24.29 -15.49 6.74
N LYS A 58 24.52 -14.63 5.73
CA LYS A 58 25.82 -13.98 5.47
C LYS A 58 26.19 -12.87 6.45
N LYS A 59 25.39 -12.63 7.51
CA LYS A 59 25.55 -11.50 8.45
C LYS A 59 25.59 -10.14 7.72
N ASN A 60 24.71 -9.97 6.73
CA ASN A 60 24.55 -8.68 6.04
C ASN A 60 24.02 -7.58 6.96
N ASP A 61 23.92 -6.36 6.42
CA ASP A 61 23.38 -5.17 7.07
C ASP A 61 22.09 -5.44 7.85
N MET A 62 21.99 -4.86 9.06
CA MET A 62 20.88 -5.10 9.97
C MET A 62 19.54 -4.65 9.39
N GLN A 63 19.48 -3.50 8.72
CA GLN A 63 18.23 -2.98 8.17
C GLN A 63 17.69 -3.87 7.04
N VAL A 64 18.59 -4.38 6.21
CA VAL A 64 18.23 -5.35 5.15
C VAL A 64 17.71 -6.64 5.78
N ARG A 65 18.39 -7.16 6.80
CA ARG A 65 17.98 -8.39 7.50
C ARG A 65 16.60 -8.22 8.14
N ASP A 66 16.39 -7.14 8.89
CA ASP A 66 15.11 -6.88 9.55
C ASP A 66 13.97 -6.76 8.54
N LYS A 67 14.22 -6.09 7.41
CA LYS A 67 13.25 -6.01 6.32
C LYS A 67 12.89 -7.39 5.76
N ILE A 68 13.89 -8.25 5.53
CA ILE A 68 13.66 -9.62 5.04
C ILE A 68 12.84 -10.42 6.06
N LEU A 69 13.20 -10.35 7.34
CA LEU A 69 12.48 -11.08 8.40
C LEU A 69 11.00 -10.66 8.44
N LEU A 70 10.73 -9.36 8.37
CA LEU A 70 9.37 -8.84 8.33
C LEU A 70 8.61 -9.36 7.10
N LEU A 71 9.23 -9.34 5.91
CA LEU A 71 8.59 -9.82 4.68
C LEU A 71 8.31 -11.31 4.72
N LEU A 72 9.25 -12.13 5.21
CA LEU A 72 9.06 -13.58 5.28
C LEU A 72 7.97 -13.98 6.29
N ASP A 73 7.94 -13.34 7.47
CA ASP A 73 6.86 -13.57 8.46
C ASP A 73 5.49 -13.14 7.92
N SER A 74 5.46 -12.00 7.22
CA SER A 74 4.24 -11.48 6.61
C SER A 74 3.73 -12.39 5.49
N TRP A 75 4.58 -12.74 4.53
CA TRP A 75 4.17 -13.55 3.38
C TRP A 75 3.80 -14.98 3.75
N GLN A 76 4.53 -15.62 4.68
CA GLN A 76 4.17 -16.99 5.07
C GLN A 76 2.78 -17.04 5.70
N GLU A 77 2.39 -16.05 6.50
CA GLU A 77 1.06 -16.00 7.11
C GLU A 77 0.00 -15.65 6.07
N ALA A 78 0.23 -14.61 5.27
CA ALA A 78 -0.71 -14.16 4.25
C ALA A 78 -0.99 -15.22 3.17
N PHE A 79 -0.06 -16.13 2.92
CA PHE A 79 -0.19 -17.20 1.93
C PHE A 79 -0.57 -18.56 2.53
N GLY A 80 -1.04 -18.61 3.77
CA GLY A 80 -1.64 -19.81 4.38
C GLY A 80 -0.67 -20.76 5.07
N GLY A 81 0.56 -20.33 5.34
CA GLY A 81 1.54 -21.06 6.14
C GLY A 81 1.81 -22.49 5.62
N PRO A 82 1.80 -23.52 6.49
CA PRO A 82 2.04 -24.91 6.09
C PRO A 82 1.06 -25.45 5.04
N GLY A 83 -0.18 -24.95 5.02
CA GLY A 83 -1.25 -25.37 4.09
C GLY A 83 -1.36 -24.50 2.84
N GLY A 84 -0.47 -23.51 2.67
CA GLY A 84 -0.52 -22.55 1.58
C GLY A 84 -0.25 -23.14 0.19
N LYS A 85 -0.82 -22.51 -0.85
CA LYS A 85 -0.56 -22.85 -2.27
C LYS A 85 0.93 -22.81 -2.61
N TYR A 86 1.63 -21.81 -2.09
CA TYR A 86 3.06 -21.59 -2.32
C TYR A 86 3.88 -21.95 -1.07
N ARG A 87 4.13 -23.26 -0.87
CA ARG A 87 4.87 -23.79 0.29
C ARG A 87 6.28 -23.20 0.45
N GLN A 88 6.87 -22.66 -0.62
CA GLN A 88 8.19 -22.06 -0.63
C GLN A 88 8.29 -20.86 0.33
N TYR A 89 7.22 -20.07 0.50
CA TYR A 89 7.19 -18.94 1.45
C TYR A 89 7.30 -19.42 2.89
N HIS A 90 6.50 -20.43 3.24
CA HIS A 90 6.55 -21.03 4.58
C HIS A 90 7.88 -21.74 4.83
N TRP A 91 8.43 -22.44 3.82
CA TRP A 91 9.76 -23.05 3.89
C TRP A 91 10.84 -22.01 4.21
N ALA A 92 10.85 -20.86 3.53
CA ALA A 92 11.86 -19.83 3.74
C ALA A 92 11.80 -19.24 5.16
N TYR A 93 10.60 -19.03 5.69
CA TYR A 93 10.39 -18.63 7.09
C TYR A 93 10.97 -19.66 8.07
N LEU A 94 10.63 -20.95 7.88
CA LEU A 94 11.11 -22.02 8.76
C LEU A 94 12.62 -22.19 8.71
N GLU A 95 13.22 -22.08 7.51
CA GLU A 95 14.66 -22.23 7.36
C GLU A 95 15.40 -21.13 8.14
N VAL A 96 14.92 -19.88 8.09
CA VAL A 96 15.47 -18.80 8.91
C VAL A 96 15.24 -19.06 10.40
N LYS A 97 14.04 -19.48 10.80
CA LYS A 97 13.74 -19.79 12.21
C LYS A 97 14.64 -20.88 12.78
N ARG A 98 14.97 -21.90 11.98
CA ARG A 98 15.87 -23.00 12.35
C ARG A 98 17.31 -22.54 12.63
N THR A 99 17.73 -21.41 12.05
CA THR A 99 19.04 -20.81 12.34
C THR A 99 19.10 -20.07 13.68
N GLY A 100 18.01 -20.05 14.46
CA GLY A 100 17.95 -19.37 15.76
C GLY A 100 17.72 -17.86 15.66
N VAL A 101 17.45 -17.34 14.46
CA VAL A 101 17.11 -15.92 14.25
C VAL A 101 15.72 -15.63 14.82
N VAL A 102 15.64 -14.61 15.67
CA VAL A 102 14.39 -14.14 16.24
C VAL A 102 13.70 -13.22 15.25
N PHE A 103 12.45 -13.53 14.91
CA PHE A 103 11.62 -12.67 14.07
C PHE A 103 11.10 -11.48 14.88
N PRO A 104 10.97 -10.28 14.28
CA PRO A 104 10.34 -9.14 14.92
C PRO A 104 8.91 -9.49 15.35
N ARG A 105 8.51 -9.06 16.56
CA ARG A 105 7.11 -9.19 16.96
C ARG A 105 6.27 -8.20 16.16
N ARG A 106 5.21 -8.70 15.52
CA ARG A 106 4.18 -7.83 14.96
C ARG A 106 3.40 -7.16 16.11
N PRO A 107 3.17 -5.83 16.05
CA PRO A 107 2.21 -5.18 16.94
C PRO A 107 0.84 -5.82 16.78
N ILE A 108 0.09 -5.95 17.88
CA ILE A 108 -1.25 -6.55 17.87
C ILE A 108 -2.21 -5.76 16.96
N ASP A 109 -2.00 -4.45 16.84
CA ASP A 109 -2.81 -3.53 16.03
C ASP A 109 -2.26 -3.29 14.62
N ALA A 110 -1.35 -4.14 14.13
CA ALA A 110 -0.79 -3.97 12.79
C ALA A 110 -1.87 -4.20 11.71
N PRO A 111 -1.92 -3.36 10.66
CA PRO A 111 -2.87 -3.56 9.58
C PRO A 111 -2.64 -4.90 8.85
N PRO A 112 -3.67 -5.45 8.18
CA PRO A 112 -3.53 -6.69 7.42
C PRO A 112 -2.36 -6.64 6.42
N ILE A 113 -1.57 -7.72 6.38
CA ILE A 113 -0.34 -7.82 5.58
C ILE A 113 -0.59 -7.57 4.09
N LEU A 114 -1.68 -8.13 3.59
CA LEU A 114 -2.27 -7.77 2.33
C LEU A 114 -3.43 -6.86 2.68
N THR A 115 -3.31 -5.59 2.30
CA THR A 115 -4.50 -4.76 2.16
C THR A 115 -5.44 -5.54 1.25
N PRO A 116 -6.68 -5.83 1.69
CA PRO A 116 -7.69 -6.34 0.76
C PRO A 116 -7.67 -5.43 -0.47
N PRO A 117 -7.77 -5.97 -1.70
CA PRO A 117 -8.06 -5.11 -2.83
C PRO A 117 -9.23 -4.23 -2.39
N ALA A 118 -9.14 -2.91 -2.60
CA ALA A 118 -10.25 -2.03 -2.29
C ALA A 118 -11.47 -2.67 -2.94
N ILE A 119 -12.38 -3.20 -2.11
CA ILE A 119 -13.68 -3.61 -2.59
C ILE A 119 -14.31 -2.27 -2.90
N HIS A 120 -14.07 -1.77 -4.12
CA HIS A 120 -15.05 -0.91 -4.73
C HIS A 120 -16.27 -1.80 -4.76
N ASN A 121 -17.11 -1.64 -3.74
CA ASN A 121 -18.39 -2.28 -3.69
C ASN A 121 -19.03 -1.77 -4.97
N SER A 122 -19.07 -2.61 -6.00
CA SER A 122 -20.12 -2.55 -6.99
C SER A 122 -21.39 -2.98 -6.24
N GLN A 123 -21.78 -2.19 -5.24
CA GLN A 123 -23.18 -2.00 -4.99
C GLN A 123 -23.71 -1.57 -6.35
N ASN A 124 -24.54 -2.44 -6.89
CA ASN A 124 -25.49 -2.12 -7.93
C ASN A 124 -26.38 -0.97 -7.39
N TYR A 125 -25.83 0.25 -7.30
CA TYR A 125 -26.64 1.43 -7.50
C TYR A 125 -27.01 1.33 -8.96
N GLY A 126 -28.24 0.88 -9.23
CA GLY A 126 -28.76 0.74 -10.57
C GLY A 126 -28.36 1.96 -11.37
N SER A 127 -27.78 1.73 -12.54
CA SER A 127 -27.51 2.79 -13.50
C SER A 127 -28.71 3.72 -13.53
N PRO A 128 -28.59 4.99 -13.09
CA PRO A 128 -29.45 5.99 -13.67
C PRO A 128 -28.97 6.03 -15.11
N GLY A 129 -29.83 5.68 -16.06
CA GLY A 129 -29.59 6.04 -17.44
C GLY A 129 -29.37 7.53 -17.46
N TYR A 130 -28.11 7.97 -17.57
CA TYR A 130 -27.81 9.36 -17.84
C TYR A 130 -28.19 9.57 -19.30
N ALA A 131 -29.45 9.99 -19.49
CA ALA A 131 -29.74 10.94 -20.54
C ALA A 131 -28.67 12.03 -20.47
N ALA A 132 -28.09 12.36 -21.61
CA ALA A 132 -27.08 13.38 -21.74
C ALA A 132 -27.65 14.75 -21.33
N GLY A 133 -27.67 15.03 -20.03
CA GLY A 133 -28.02 16.31 -19.44
C GLY A 133 -26.80 17.21 -19.44
N SER A 134 -26.97 18.42 -19.99
CA SER A 134 -25.94 19.46 -20.04
C SER A 134 -25.39 19.77 -18.65
N LEU A 135 -24.08 20.06 -18.56
CA LEU A 135 -23.34 20.44 -17.36
C LEU A 135 -24.02 21.53 -16.51
N ASN A 136 -24.87 22.35 -17.12
CA ASN A 136 -25.66 23.39 -16.45
C ASN A 136 -26.68 22.83 -15.42
N GLU A 137 -27.24 21.65 -15.67
CA GLU A 137 -28.31 21.07 -14.84
C GLU A 137 -27.77 20.43 -13.55
N ARG A 138 -26.54 19.91 -13.61
CA ARG A 138 -25.83 19.31 -12.47
C ARG A 138 -25.32 20.35 -11.48
N MET A 139 -25.07 21.57 -11.93
CA MET A 139 -24.75 22.70 -11.04
C MET A 139 -25.99 23.20 -10.28
N SER A 140 -27.19 22.92 -10.78
CA SER A 140 -28.45 23.31 -10.12
C SER A 140 -28.93 22.30 -9.07
N SER A 141 -28.49 21.03 -9.11
CA SER A 141 -28.90 20.01 -8.13
C SER A 141 -28.14 20.09 -6.80
N ASP A 142 -26.92 20.64 -6.82
CA ASP A 142 -26.09 20.77 -5.61
C ASP A 142 -26.48 21.98 -4.74
N VAL A 143 -27.25 22.93 -5.30
CA VAL A 143 -27.80 24.05 -4.51
C VAL A 143 -29.05 23.65 -3.71
N ASP A 144 -29.80 22.67 -4.21
CA ASP A 144 -31.02 22.15 -3.56
C ASP A 144 -30.72 21.19 -2.40
N THR A 145 -29.45 20.80 -2.22
CA THR A 145 -29.01 19.89 -1.15
C THR A 145 -28.51 20.60 0.11
N LEU A 146 -28.43 21.93 0.11
CA LEU A 146 -28.01 22.71 1.27
C LEU A 146 -29.21 23.01 2.17
N SER A 147 -29.13 22.62 3.45
CA SER A 147 -30.12 23.03 4.44
C SER A 147 -30.04 24.54 4.65
N LEU A 148 -31.15 25.16 5.08
CA LEU A 148 -31.16 26.59 5.48
C LEU A 148 -30.10 26.88 6.55
N GLY A 149 -29.79 25.90 7.41
CA GLY A 149 -28.69 25.99 8.38
C GLY A 149 -27.31 26.03 7.73
N ASP A 150 -27.09 25.27 6.65
CA ASP A 150 -25.83 25.25 5.91
C ASP A 150 -25.60 26.60 5.22
N LEU A 151 -26.65 27.19 4.64
CA LEU A 151 -26.59 28.52 4.03
C LEU A 151 -26.28 29.62 5.06
N ASN A 152 -26.88 29.54 6.25
CA ASN A 152 -26.58 30.48 7.33
C ASN A 152 -25.14 30.33 7.84
N ASN A 153 -24.65 29.10 7.95
CA ASN A 153 -23.26 28.83 8.35
C ASN A 153 -22.27 29.38 7.31
N ILE A 154 -22.53 29.15 6.02
CA ILE A 154 -21.71 29.69 4.93
C ILE A 154 -21.69 31.22 4.99
N ARG A 155 -22.85 31.85 5.18
CA ARG A 155 -22.94 33.31 5.30
C ARG A 155 -22.12 33.84 6.47
N ASN A 156 -22.28 33.26 7.65
CA ASN A 156 -21.55 33.67 8.86
C ASN A 156 -20.02 33.51 8.68
N VAL A 157 -19.58 32.42 8.05
CA VAL A 157 -18.14 32.18 7.78
C VAL A 157 -17.60 33.19 6.76
N THR A 158 -18.38 33.53 5.74
CA THR A 158 -17.98 34.52 4.73
C THR A 158 -17.88 35.92 5.33
N GLU A 159 -18.82 36.31 6.19
CA GLU A 159 -18.80 37.60 6.91
C GLU A 159 -17.57 37.70 7.83
N LEU A 160 -17.28 36.65 8.61
CA LEU A 160 -16.10 36.60 9.48
C LEU A 160 -14.79 36.70 8.68
N LEU A 161 -14.70 36.01 7.54
CA LEU A 161 -13.53 36.10 6.65
C LEU A 161 -13.35 37.52 6.12
N ASN A 162 -14.44 38.20 5.76
CA ASN A 162 -14.38 39.58 5.28
C ASN A 162 -13.88 40.53 6.36
N ASP A 163 -14.39 40.38 7.60
CA ASP A 163 -13.92 41.16 8.75
C ASP A 163 -12.43 40.94 9.03
N MET A 164 -11.96 39.68 8.95
CA MET A 164 -10.54 39.35 9.13
C MET A 164 -9.65 39.92 8.02
N VAL A 165 -10.12 39.89 6.77
CA VAL A 165 -9.42 40.48 5.62
C VAL A 165 -9.32 41.99 5.77
N TYR A 166 -10.41 42.65 6.18
CA TYR A 166 -10.42 44.10 6.41
C TYR A 166 -9.49 44.51 7.56
N ALA A 167 -9.46 43.71 8.63
CA ALA A 167 -8.55 43.95 9.76
C ALA A 167 -7.06 43.87 9.36
N LEU A 168 -6.72 43.08 8.34
CA LEU A 168 -5.35 42.94 7.84
C LEU A 168 -4.99 43.99 6.78
N ASN A 169 -5.96 44.54 6.06
CA ASN A 169 -5.73 45.56 5.03
C ASN A 169 -6.79 46.67 5.08
N PRO A 170 -6.68 47.65 6.00
CA PRO A 170 -7.67 48.71 6.18
C PRO A 170 -7.68 49.77 5.05
N SER A 171 -6.91 49.58 3.97
CA SER A 171 -6.70 50.57 2.91
C SER A 171 -7.38 50.23 1.57
N ASP A 172 -8.26 49.23 1.52
CA ASP A 172 -9.02 48.88 0.31
C ASP A 172 -10.53 49.02 0.57
N PRO A 173 -11.16 50.16 0.21
CA PRO A 173 -12.61 50.27 0.19
C PRO A 173 -13.18 49.61 -1.08
N GLU A 174 -14.33 48.93 -0.93
CA GLU A 174 -15.11 48.20 -1.95
C GLU A 174 -15.08 48.75 -3.39
#